data_AF-A0A218XGH0-F1
#
_entry.id   AF-A0A218XGH0-F1
#
_cell.length_a   1.000
_cell.length_b   1.000
_cell.length_c   1.000
_cell.angle_alpha   90.00
_cell.angle_beta   90.00
_cell.angle_gamma   90.00
#
_symmetry.space_group_name_H-M   'P 1'
#
loop_
_entity.id
_entity.type
_entity.pdbx_description
1 polymer ?
#
loop_
_entity_poly.entity_id
_entity_poly.type
_entity_poly.pdbx_seq_one_letter_code
_entity_poly.pdbx_strand_id
1 'polypeptide(L)'
;MYILEQSFHLIRTCLEGMMHPFCAHIIITNVLIFNLYAVFVNGKFCKNSNLTVADDFFFQGLNVPRNTDNKVGSFITGVDANLISGLNTLGVSVARVDFAPYGVNPPHLHPHSSEVLMCMEGELYVGFVLSNVLGNRFITKVLKPGDLFVFPLGMIHFQLNIGKTPAVAFASFGSQNPGFITVGNAVFGANPPIDPEVLIKAFQLDKKTVDYLQSQLWYNNHN
;
A
#
# COMPACT_ATOMS: atom_id res chain seq x y z
N MET A 1 35.67 15.40 7.66
CA MET A 1 35.23 15.52 9.07
C MET A 1 33.99 16.41 9.21
N TYR A 2 33.94 17.58 8.57
CA TYR A 2 32.77 18.48 8.56
C TYR A 2 31.46 17.87 7.99
N ILE A 3 31.54 17.01 6.96
CA ILE A 3 30.36 16.37 6.36
C ILE A 3 29.72 15.35 7.33
N LEU A 4 30.53 14.69 8.18
CA LEU A 4 30.05 13.73 9.17
C LEU A 4 29.33 14.45 10.32
N GLU A 5 29.86 15.56 10.81
CA GLU A 5 29.20 16.36 11.87
C GLU A 5 27.84 16.94 11.45
N GLN A 6 27.71 17.43 10.21
CA GLN A 6 26.41 17.90 9.70
C GLN A 6 25.39 16.76 9.56
N SER A 7 25.86 15.57 9.17
CA SER A 7 25.01 14.37 9.08
C SER A 7 24.49 13.95 10.45
N PHE A 8 25.34 14.01 11.49
CA PHE A 8 24.93 13.71 12.87
C PHE A 8 23.98 14.75 13.45
N HIS A 9 24.13 16.03 13.11
CA HIS A 9 23.19 17.07 13.54
C HIS A 9 21.81 16.92 12.87
N LEU A 10 21.77 16.51 11.59
CA LEU A 10 20.55 16.18 10.84
C LEU A 10 19.76 15.00 11.47
N ILE A 11 20.48 13.97 11.93
CA ILE A 11 19.86 12.80 12.56
C ILE A 11 19.28 13.14 13.95
N ARG A 12 19.95 14.04 14.70
CA ARG A 12 19.50 14.46 16.04
C ARG A 12 18.22 15.30 15.99
N THR A 13 18.10 16.22 15.03
CA THR A 13 16.86 17.00 14.84
C THR A 13 15.68 16.16 14.35
N CYS A 14 15.91 15.09 13.58
CA CYS A 14 14.87 14.12 13.22
C CYS A 14 14.29 13.38 14.45
N LEU A 15 15.10 13.05 15.45
CA LEU A 15 14.65 12.35 16.67
C LEU A 15 14.01 13.30 17.69
N GLU A 16 14.54 14.52 17.86
CA GLU A 16 13.99 15.51 18.80
C GLU A 16 12.71 16.19 18.27
N GLY A 17 12.50 16.21 16.94
CA GLY A 17 11.30 16.76 16.28
C GLY A 17 10.06 15.86 16.26
N MET A 18 10.14 14.60 16.69
CA MET A 18 9.01 13.66 16.71
C MET A 18 7.90 14.02 17.71
N MET A 19 8.09 15.08 18.52
CA MET A 19 7.10 15.57 19.49
C MET A 19 6.33 16.82 19.05
N HIS A 20 6.59 17.39 17.86
CA HIS A 20 5.73 18.42 17.29
C HIS A 20 4.76 17.81 16.27
N PRO A 21 3.43 17.99 16.41
CA PRO A 21 2.40 17.28 15.62
C PRO A 21 2.36 17.66 14.13
N PHE A 22 3.19 18.59 13.69
CA PHE A 22 3.39 18.96 12.30
C PHE A 22 4.88 18.91 12.02
N CYS A 23 5.32 18.13 11.02
CA CYS A 23 6.71 18.16 10.55
C CYS A 23 7.05 19.56 10.04
N ALA A 24 7.49 20.44 10.94
CA ALA A 24 7.89 21.81 10.60
C ALA A 24 9.40 21.94 10.36
N HIS A 25 10.21 20.92 10.68
CA HIS A 25 11.67 21.04 10.57
C HIS A 25 12.35 19.77 10.04
N ILE A 26 12.30 19.58 8.73
CA ILE A 26 13.51 19.27 7.96
C ILE A 26 13.69 20.42 6.98
N ILE A 27 14.10 21.59 7.49
CA ILE A 27 14.64 22.64 6.63
C ILE A 27 16.13 22.36 6.52
N ILE A 28 16.58 21.83 5.38
CA ILE A 28 17.99 21.91 5.01
C ILE A 28 18.22 23.37 4.62
N THR A 29 18.40 24.27 5.59
CA THR A 29 18.54 25.71 5.34
C THR A 29 19.82 26.09 4.60
N ASN A 30 20.75 25.16 4.31
CA ASN A 30 21.97 25.47 3.58
C ASN A 30 22.51 24.26 2.79
N VAL A 31 21.75 23.74 1.83
CA VAL A 31 22.38 23.12 0.67
C VAL A 31 22.26 24.12 -0.46
N LEU A 32 23.33 24.90 -0.64
CA LEU A 32 23.62 25.58 -1.88
C LEU A 32 23.53 24.53 -3.00
N ILE A 33 22.48 24.63 -3.83
CA ILE A 33 22.33 23.82 -5.04
C ILE A 33 23.35 24.33 -6.06
N PHE A 34 24.61 23.99 -5.83
CA PHE A 34 25.65 24.00 -6.84
C PHE A 34 26.15 22.55 -6.94
N ASN A 35 25.72 21.85 -8.00
CA ASN A 35 25.99 20.46 -8.42
C ASN A 35 25.01 19.34 -7.98
N LEU A 36 24.20 18.88 -8.95
CA LEU A 36 24.05 17.49 -9.46
C LEU A 36 23.91 16.28 -8.50
N TYR A 37 23.62 16.44 -7.21
CA TYR A 37 23.34 15.31 -6.31
C TYR A 37 21.99 15.45 -5.63
N ALA A 38 21.09 14.49 -5.90
CA ALA A 38 19.84 14.33 -5.15
C ALA A 38 20.14 13.72 -3.78
N VAL A 39 19.53 14.27 -2.72
CA VAL A 39 19.62 13.73 -1.36
C VAL A 39 18.40 12.81 -1.11
N PHE A 40 18.66 11.59 -0.66
CA PHE A 40 17.63 10.62 -0.30
C PHE A 40 17.48 10.53 1.22
N VAL A 41 16.24 10.54 1.72
CA VAL A 41 15.90 10.42 3.14
C VAL A 41 14.85 9.34 3.34
N ASN A 42 14.72 8.82 4.56
CA ASN A 42 13.58 7.97 4.91
C ASN A 42 12.31 8.83 5.02
N GLY A 43 11.29 8.56 4.20
CA GLY A 43 10.09 9.39 4.08
C GLY A 43 10.22 10.47 3.00
N LYS A 44 9.81 11.71 3.32
CA LYS A 44 9.85 12.85 2.40
C LYS A 44 10.34 14.12 3.09
N PHE A 45 10.93 15.03 2.31
CA PHE A 45 11.22 16.38 2.78
C PHE A 45 9.94 17.14 3.12
N CYS A 46 10.00 17.94 4.19
CA CYS A 46 8.85 18.73 4.66
C CYS A 46 8.87 20.13 4.03
N LYS A 47 7.68 20.63 3.68
CA LYS A 47 7.48 22.02 3.25
C LYS A 47 7.68 22.96 4.45
N ASN A 48 8.16 24.18 4.22
CA ASN A 48 8.18 25.20 5.27
C ASN A 48 6.76 25.43 5.81
N SER A 49 6.57 25.31 7.13
CA SER A 49 5.26 25.43 7.79
C SER A 49 4.58 26.78 7.57
N ASN A 50 5.33 27.85 7.30
CA ASN A 50 4.75 29.17 7.01
C ASN A 50 4.21 29.28 5.58
N LEU A 51 4.51 28.30 4.73
CA LEU A 51 4.04 28.24 3.33
C LEU A 51 2.97 27.16 3.13
N THR A 52 2.54 26.48 4.19
CA THR A 52 1.52 25.44 4.07
C THR A 52 0.14 26.06 3.86
N VAL A 53 -0.67 25.36 3.07
CA VAL A 53 -2.04 25.76 2.72
C VAL A 53 -2.96 24.54 2.85
N ALA A 54 -4.28 24.76 2.85
CA ALA A 54 -5.27 23.69 2.98
C ALA A 54 -5.09 22.58 1.94
N ASP A 55 -4.71 22.94 0.71
CA ASP A 55 -4.47 21.99 -0.39
C ASP A 55 -3.30 21.03 -0.13
N ASP A 56 -2.37 21.35 0.77
CA ASP A 56 -1.31 20.40 1.18
C ASP A 56 -1.88 19.24 2.03
N PHE A 57 -3.08 19.41 2.60
CA PHE A 57 -3.74 18.46 3.52
C PHE A 57 -5.10 17.97 2.98
N PHE A 58 -5.41 18.23 1.73
CA PHE A 58 -6.72 17.93 1.15
C PHE A 58 -6.59 17.01 -0.07
N PHE A 59 -7.48 16.03 -0.16
CA PHE A 59 -7.65 15.19 -1.33
C PHE A 59 -9.14 15.08 -1.68
N GLN A 60 -9.48 15.32 -2.94
CA GLN A 60 -10.82 15.17 -3.48
C GLN A 60 -10.88 13.99 -4.47
N GLY A 61 -12.03 13.33 -4.55
CA GLY A 61 -12.31 12.32 -5.58
C GLY A 61 -12.44 10.88 -5.08
N LEU A 62 -12.21 10.59 -3.79
CA LEU A 62 -12.53 9.26 -3.21
C LEU A 62 -14.04 8.94 -3.23
N ASN A 63 -14.90 9.94 -3.41
CA ASN A 63 -16.33 9.73 -3.61
C ASN A 63 -16.68 9.23 -5.02
N VAL A 64 -15.76 9.32 -5.98
CA VAL A 64 -15.99 8.96 -7.39
C VAL A 64 -15.60 7.50 -7.61
N PRO A 65 -16.55 6.62 -8.01
CA PRO A 65 -16.23 5.24 -8.35
C PRO A 65 -15.24 5.15 -9.51
N ARG A 66 -14.33 4.18 -9.46
CA ARG A 66 -13.39 3.90 -10.56
C ARG A 66 -13.85 2.78 -11.47
N ASN A 67 -13.28 2.74 -12.68
CA ASN A 67 -13.61 1.71 -13.67
C ASN A 67 -13.05 0.35 -13.23
N THR A 68 -13.96 -0.60 -13.02
CA THR A 68 -13.64 -1.98 -12.67
C THR A 68 -13.69 -2.95 -13.87
N ASP A 69 -13.80 -2.43 -15.10
CA ASP A 69 -13.72 -3.22 -16.35
C ASP A 69 -12.28 -3.67 -16.61
N ASN A 70 -11.85 -4.66 -15.82
CA ASN A 70 -10.54 -5.28 -15.90
C ASN A 70 -10.64 -6.75 -15.45
N LYS A 71 -9.54 -7.51 -15.62
CA LYS A 71 -9.53 -8.95 -15.37
C LYS A 71 -9.88 -9.36 -13.93
N VAL A 72 -9.62 -8.50 -12.95
CA VAL A 72 -9.89 -8.80 -11.54
C VAL A 72 -11.21 -8.19 -11.07
N GLY A 73 -11.81 -7.29 -11.84
CA GLY A 73 -13.10 -6.70 -11.50
C GLY A 73 -13.03 -5.75 -10.29
N SER A 74 -11.87 -5.18 -9.98
CA SER A 74 -11.73 -4.22 -8.89
C SER A 74 -10.72 -3.12 -9.20
N PHE A 75 -10.78 -2.03 -8.45
CA PHE A 75 -9.87 -0.90 -8.60
C PHE A 75 -9.63 -0.21 -7.24
N ILE A 76 -8.38 0.14 -6.97
CA ILE A 76 -7.92 0.75 -5.73
C ILE A 76 -7.48 2.18 -6.01
N THR A 77 -8.09 3.14 -5.32
CA THR A 77 -7.61 4.52 -5.25
C THR A 77 -6.95 4.74 -3.90
N GLY A 78 -5.63 4.57 -3.84
CA GLY A 78 -4.83 4.90 -2.66
C GLY A 78 -4.64 6.40 -2.49
N VAL A 79 -4.56 6.86 -1.25
CA VAL A 79 -4.23 8.24 -0.86
C VAL A 79 -3.20 8.17 0.26
N ASP A 80 -1.94 8.31 -0.13
CA ASP A 80 -0.76 8.18 0.72
C ASP A 80 0.07 9.48 0.70
N ALA A 81 1.22 9.48 1.39
CA ALA A 81 2.09 10.66 1.42
C ALA A 81 2.69 11.06 0.06
N ASN A 82 2.55 10.24 -1.00
CA ASN A 82 2.91 10.62 -2.36
C ASN A 82 1.87 11.52 -3.03
N LEU A 83 0.59 11.37 -2.67
CA LEU A 83 -0.51 12.16 -3.24
C LEU A 83 -0.86 13.38 -2.39
N ILE A 84 -0.75 13.27 -1.07
CA ILE A 84 -1.07 14.35 -0.12
C ILE A 84 0.12 14.54 0.82
N SER A 85 0.83 15.67 0.67
CA SER A 85 2.06 15.95 1.43
C SER A 85 1.80 16.03 2.94
N GLY A 86 0.59 16.42 3.34
CA GLY A 86 0.13 16.46 4.72
C GLY A 86 0.11 15.13 5.46
N LEU A 87 0.15 13.98 4.75
CA LEU A 87 0.27 12.66 5.39
C LEU A 87 1.72 12.30 5.78
N ASN A 88 2.71 13.06 5.31
CA ASN A 88 4.09 12.82 5.68
C ASN A 88 4.28 12.90 7.20
N THR A 89 5.02 11.96 7.76
CA THR A 89 5.30 11.74 9.19
C THR A 89 4.09 11.40 10.08
N LEU A 90 2.86 11.38 9.56
CA LEU A 90 1.66 11.12 10.38
C LEU A 90 1.36 9.63 10.61
N GLY A 91 2.05 8.74 9.90
CA GLY A 91 1.90 7.30 10.08
C GLY A 91 0.51 6.77 9.70
N VAL A 92 -0.22 7.47 8.81
CA VAL A 92 -1.55 7.06 8.35
C VAL A 92 -1.73 7.32 6.85
N SER A 93 -2.56 6.50 6.22
CA SER A 93 -3.04 6.68 4.84
C SER A 93 -4.36 5.95 4.67
N VAL A 94 -5.04 6.19 3.55
CA VAL A 94 -6.34 5.57 3.25
C VAL A 94 -6.40 5.11 1.80
N ALA A 95 -7.31 4.19 1.50
CA ALA A 95 -7.66 3.83 0.13
C ALA A 95 -9.17 3.59 0.01
N ARG A 96 -9.72 3.87 -1.17
CA ARG A 96 -11.01 3.33 -1.61
C ARG A 96 -10.78 2.13 -2.51
N VAL A 97 -11.61 1.12 -2.36
CA VAL A 97 -11.66 -0.02 -3.28
C VAL A 97 -13.07 -0.14 -3.86
N ASP A 98 -13.16 -0.10 -5.19
CA ASP A 98 -14.37 -0.36 -5.96
C ASP A 98 -14.32 -1.79 -6.51
N PHE A 99 -15.44 -2.51 -6.41
CA PHE A 99 -15.58 -3.88 -6.93
C PHE A 99 -16.77 -3.97 -7.88
N ALA A 100 -16.56 -4.53 -9.06
CA ALA A 100 -17.62 -5.09 -9.90
C ALA A 100 -18.31 -6.26 -9.15
N PRO A 101 -19.52 -6.68 -9.56
CA PRO A 101 -20.07 -7.97 -9.16
C PRO A 101 -19.03 -9.08 -9.39
N TYR A 102 -18.78 -9.90 -8.37
CA TYR A 102 -17.77 -10.98 -8.41
C TYR A 102 -16.31 -10.52 -8.59
N GLY A 103 -16.05 -9.22 -8.47
CA GLY A 103 -14.72 -8.65 -8.50
C GLY A 103 -13.89 -9.03 -7.27
N VAL A 104 -12.59 -9.19 -7.47
CA VAL A 104 -11.61 -9.57 -6.44
C VAL A 104 -10.53 -8.51 -6.34
N ASN A 105 -10.15 -8.16 -5.12
CA ASN A 105 -8.84 -7.62 -4.83
C ASN A 105 -7.96 -8.82 -4.49
N PRO A 106 -7.06 -9.25 -5.41
CA PRO A 106 -6.38 -10.55 -5.31
C PRO A 106 -5.55 -10.69 -4.03
N PRO A 107 -5.10 -11.91 -3.68
CA PRO A 107 -4.20 -12.11 -2.55
C PRO A 107 -3.00 -11.15 -2.58
N HIS A 108 -2.87 -10.32 -1.56
CA HIS A 108 -1.84 -9.31 -1.43
C HIS A 108 -1.43 -9.10 0.04
N LEU A 109 -0.39 -8.30 0.26
CA LEU A 109 0.06 -7.89 1.58
C LEU A 109 0.60 -6.46 1.58
N HIS A 110 0.62 -5.85 2.76
CA HIS A 110 1.21 -4.53 3.02
C HIS A 110 2.48 -4.71 3.85
N PRO A 111 3.68 -4.47 3.30
CA PRO A 111 4.93 -4.68 4.01
C PRO A 111 5.15 -3.70 5.17
N HIS A 112 4.48 -2.54 5.16
CA HIS A 112 4.70 -1.47 6.13
C HIS A 112 3.46 -1.09 6.93
N SER A 113 2.34 -1.82 6.80
CA SER A 113 1.14 -1.47 7.56
C SER A 113 0.21 -2.63 7.89
N SER A 114 -0.50 -2.49 9.01
CA SER A 114 -1.77 -3.18 9.23
C SER A 114 -2.88 -2.38 8.54
N GLU A 115 -3.97 -3.05 8.17
CA GLU A 115 -5.13 -2.44 7.51
C GLU A 115 -6.40 -2.64 8.34
N VAL A 116 -7.23 -1.61 8.41
CA VAL A 116 -8.63 -1.71 8.80
C VAL A 116 -9.48 -1.42 7.58
N LEU A 117 -10.25 -2.41 7.13
CA LEU A 117 -11.17 -2.30 6.00
C LEU A 117 -12.60 -2.17 6.50
N MET A 118 -13.32 -1.16 6.04
CA MET A 118 -14.75 -0.99 6.28
C MET A 118 -15.52 -1.14 4.97
N CYS A 119 -16.54 -2.01 4.99
CA CYS A 119 -17.46 -2.16 3.87
C CYS A 119 -18.51 -1.05 3.91
N MET A 120 -18.68 -0.32 2.81
CA MET A 120 -19.66 0.77 2.69
C MET A 120 -20.88 0.36 1.87
N GLU A 121 -20.69 -0.48 0.85
CA GLU A 121 -21.74 -0.93 -0.06
C GLU A 121 -21.47 -2.37 -0.49
N GLY A 122 -22.53 -3.15 -0.75
CA GLY A 122 -22.44 -4.53 -1.23
C GLY A 122 -22.10 -5.56 -0.15
N GLU A 123 -21.58 -6.72 -0.57
CA GLU A 123 -21.21 -7.83 0.33
C GLU A 123 -19.81 -8.35 -0.03
N LEU A 124 -18.88 -8.25 0.91
CA LEU A 124 -17.48 -8.63 0.70
C LEU A 124 -17.10 -9.85 1.53
N TYR A 125 -16.73 -10.94 0.85
CA TYR A 125 -16.02 -12.05 1.47
C TYR A 125 -14.54 -11.69 1.60
N VAL A 126 -14.06 -11.59 2.84
CA VAL A 126 -12.70 -11.16 3.14
C VAL A 126 -11.97 -12.18 3.98
N GLY A 127 -10.65 -12.22 3.91
CA GLY A 127 -9.88 -13.02 4.85
C GLY A 127 -8.38 -12.91 4.68
N PHE A 128 -7.66 -13.40 5.68
CA PHE A 128 -6.20 -13.50 5.69
C PHE A 128 -5.75 -14.87 6.20
N VAL A 129 -4.51 -15.23 5.88
CA VAL A 129 -3.90 -16.49 6.28
C VAL A 129 -2.85 -16.22 7.36
N LEU A 130 -2.94 -16.94 8.47
CA LEU A 130 -1.92 -16.88 9.53
C LEU A 130 -0.61 -17.55 9.06
N SER A 131 0.48 -17.26 9.76
CA SER A 131 1.80 -17.80 9.41
C SER A 131 1.89 -19.33 9.54
N ASN A 132 2.93 -19.92 8.93
CA ASN A 132 3.20 -21.36 8.96
C ASN A 132 3.22 -21.94 10.40
N VAL A 133 3.77 -21.21 11.38
CA VAL A 133 3.83 -21.66 12.79
C VAL A 133 2.45 -21.73 13.46
N LEU A 134 1.45 -21.06 12.88
CA LEU A 134 0.05 -21.12 13.28
C LEU A 134 -0.78 -22.01 12.34
N GLY A 135 -0.11 -22.84 11.52
CA GLY A 135 -0.73 -23.84 10.68
C GLY A 135 -1.46 -23.30 9.45
N ASN A 136 -1.06 -22.13 8.93
CA ASN A 136 -1.70 -21.50 7.75
C ASN A 136 -3.21 -21.38 7.88
N ARG A 137 -3.69 -21.18 9.12
CA ARG A 137 -5.12 -21.13 9.39
C ARG A 137 -5.71 -19.87 8.76
N PHE A 138 -6.78 -20.09 8.01
CA PHE A 138 -7.50 -19.04 7.31
C PHE A 138 -8.55 -18.39 8.22
N ILE A 139 -8.52 -17.06 8.32
CA ILE A 139 -9.43 -16.24 9.12
C ILE A 139 -10.28 -15.41 8.16
N THR A 140 -11.61 -15.48 8.29
CA THR A 140 -12.51 -14.92 7.28
C THR A 140 -13.85 -14.46 7.83
N LYS A 141 -14.50 -13.55 7.10
CA LYS A 141 -15.86 -13.08 7.34
C LYS A 141 -16.50 -12.62 6.03
N VAL A 142 -17.82 -12.58 5.99
CA VAL A 142 -18.58 -11.80 5.00
C VAL A 142 -18.97 -10.48 5.66
N LEU A 143 -18.53 -9.36 5.08
CA LEU A 143 -18.83 -8.01 5.52
C LEU A 143 -20.05 -7.47 4.78
N LYS A 144 -20.94 -6.82 5.53
CA LYS A 144 -22.05 -6.01 5.04
C LYS A 144 -21.75 -4.53 5.25
N PRO A 145 -22.54 -3.60 4.68
CA PRO A 145 -22.35 -2.18 4.90
C PRO A 145 -22.31 -1.82 6.39
N GLY A 146 -21.26 -1.13 6.82
CA GLY A 146 -20.99 -0.75 8.20
C GLY A 146 -20.09 -1.73 8.98
N ASP A 147 -19.85 -2.94 8.46
CA ASP A 147 -18.93 -3.89 9.07
C ASP A 147 -17.47 -3.50 8.77
N LEU A 148 -16.57 -3.82 9.72
CA LEU A 148 -15.13 -3.68 9.56
C LEU A 148 -14.39 -5.00 9.79
N PHE A 149 -13.21 -5.12 9.21
CA PHE A 149 -12.30 -6.24 9.39
C PHE A 149 -10.85 -5.75 9.42
N VAL A 150 -10.01 -6.42 10.22
CA VAL A 150 -8.62 -6.01 10.44
C VAL A 150 -7.68 -7.03 9.82
N PHE A 151 -6.73 -6.56 9.01
CA PHE A 151 -5.64 -7.35 8.46
C PHE A 151 -4.33 -6.99 9.18
N PRO A 152 -3.70 -7.94 9.88
CA PRO A 152 -2.42 -7.68 10.54
C PRO A 152 -1.29 -7.38 9.54
N LEU A 153 -0.31 -6.59 9.99
CA LEU A 153 0.90 -6.23 9.23
C LEU A 153 1.51 -7.42 8.49
N GLY A 154 1.70 -7.27 7.17
CA GLY A 154 2.42 -8.24 6.34
C GLY A 154 1.69 -9.56 6.07
N MET A 155 0.43 -9.72 6.52
CA MET A 155 -0.34 -10.94 6.26
C MET A 155 -0.92 -10.95 4.85
N ILE A 156 -0.83 -12.10 4.18
CA ILE A 156 -1.51 -12.31 2.90
C ILE A 156 -3.01 -12.33 3.13
N HIS A 157 -3.73 -11.47 2.44
CA HIS A 157 -5.17 -11.30 2.56
C HIS A 157 -5.82 -10.90 1.22
N PHE A 158 -7.14 -10.96 1.14
CA PHE A 158 -7.90 -10.65 -0.06
C PHE A 158 -9.30 -10.14 0.28
N GLN A 159 -9.97 -9.59 -0.73
CA GLN A 159 -11.40 -9.29 -0.70
C GLN A 159 -12.07 -9.77 -2.00
N LEU A 160 -13.25 -10.38 -1.89
CA LEU A 160 -14.07 -10.82 -3.01
C LEU A 160 -15.48 -10.28 -2.83
N ASN A 161 -15.99 -9.55 -3.82
CA ASN A 161 -17.40 -9.21 -3.88
C ASN A 161 -18.21 -10.46 -4.23
N ILE A 162 -19.02 -10.96 -3.30
CA ILE A 162 -19.87 -12.13 -3.55
C ILE A 162 -21.30 -11.74 -4.00
N GLY A 163 -21.59 -10.45 -4.01
CA GLY A 163 -22.86 -9.89 -4.42
C GLY A 163 -23.03 -9.82 -5.94
N LYS A 164 -24.30 -9.67 -6.35
CA LYS A 164 -24.70 -9.42 -7.75
C LYS A 164 -24.60 -7.95 -8.16
N THR A 165 -24.32 -7.07 -7.20
CA THR A 165 -24.19 -5.63 -7.39
C THR A 165 -22.75 -5.20 -7.10
N PRO A 166 -22.32 -4.02 -7.58
CA PRO A 166 -21.05 -3.44 -7.16
C PRO A 166 -20.94 -3.32 -5.63
N ALA A 167 -19.70 -3.32 -5.14
CA ALA A 167 -19.37 -3.12 -3.73
C ALA A 167 -18.29 -2.06 -3.58
N VAL A 168 -18.29 -1.39 -2.43
CA VAL A 168 -17.34 -0.32 -2.09
C VAL A 168 -16.82 -0.54 -0.68
N ALA A 169 -15.50 -0.40 -0.50
CA ALA A 169 -14.88 -0.41 0.82
C ALA A 169 -13.82 0.69 0.94
N PHE A 170 -13.56 1.08 2.19
CA PHE A 170 -12.46 1.97 2.54
C PHE A 170 -11.48 1.24 3.45
N ALA A 171 -10.20 1.30 3.08
CA ALA A 171 -9.09 0.80 3.87
C ALA A 171 -8.40 1.99 4.55
N SER A 172 -8.05 1.83 5.83
CA SER A 172 -7.20 2.74 6.58
C SER A 172 -5.95 2.01 7.04
N PHE A 173 -4.80 2.65 6.92
CA PHE A 173 -3.50 2.04 7.18
C PHE A 173 -2.78 2.78 8.31
N GLY A 174 -2.08 2.04 9.16
CA GLY A 174 -1.15 2.58 10.16
C GLY A 174 0.23 2.94 9.59
N SER A 175 0.29 3.42 8.34
CA SER A 175 1.52 3.96 7.73
C SER A 175 1.17 5.03 6.70
N GLN A 176 2.04 6.03 6.55
CA GLN A 176 1.95 7.04 5.49
C GLN A 176 2.20 6.47 4.08
N ASN A 177 2.80 5.28 4.01
CA ASN A 177 3.04 4.51 2.80
C ASN A 177 3.00 3.01 3.17
N PRO A 178 1.84 2.33 3.01
CA PRO A 178 1.68 0.95 3.45
C PRO A 178 2.47 -0.06 2.59
N GLY A 179 2.80 0.32 1.35
CA GLY A 179 3.25 -0.60 0.30
C GLY A 179 2.14 -1.55 -0.15
N PHE A 180 2.26 -2.13 -1.33
CA PHE A 180 1.27 -3.07 -1.87
C PHE A 180 1.97 -4.15 -2.68
N ILE A 181 1.80 -5.42 -2.30
CA ILE A 181 2.40 -6.55 -2.99
C ILE A 181 1.31 -7.56 -3.33
N THR A 182 0.86 -7.57 -4.58
CA THR A 182 0.00 -8.64 -5.11
C THR A 182 0.83 -9.91 -5.27
N VAL A 183 0.43 -10.99 -4.60
CA VAL A 183 1.20 -12.24 -4.54
C VAL A 183 1.41 -12.84 -5.93
N GLY A 184 0.35 -12.93 -6.74
CA GLY A 184 0.45 -13.46 -8.11
C GLY A 184 1.43 -12.67 -8.97
N ASN A 185 1.34 -11.33 -8.95
CA ASN A 185 2.20 -10.45 -9.72
C ASN A 185 3.66 -10.53 -9.24
N ALA A 186 3.89 -10.57 -7.93
CA ALA A 186 5.23 -10.65 -7.35
C ALA A 186 5.92 -11.98 -7.64
N VAL A 187 5.17 -13.09 -7.68
CA VAL A 187 5.72 -14.43 -7.89
C VAL A 187 5.89 -14.75 -9.39
N PHE A 188 4.86 -14.51 -10.19
CA PHE A 188 4.81 -14.95 -11.58
C PHE A 188 5.01 -13.80 -12.59
N GLY A 189 4.79 -12.55 -12.19
CA GLY A 189 4.94 -11.35 -13.02
C GLY A 189 6.15 -10.48 -12.69
N ALA A 190 7.11 -10.99 -11.90
CA ALA A 190 8.33 -10.25 -11.56
C ALA A 190 9.15 -9.85 -12.79
N ASN A 191 9.85 -8.73 -12.69
CA ASN A 191 10.76 -8.25 -13.74
C ASN A 191 12.13 -7.85 -13.16
N PRO A 192 13.22 -8.58 -13.46
CA PRO A 192 13.25 -9.81 -14.27
C PRO A 192 12.47 -10.97 -13.63
N PRO A 193 12.03 -11.97 -14.41
CA PRO A 193 11.26 -13.10 -13.88
C PRO A 193 12.09 -13.95 -12.91
N ILE A 194 11.43 -14.54 -11.91
CA ILE A 194 12.03 -15.54 -11.03
C ILE A 194 12.41 -16.76 -11.86
N ASP A 195 13.56 -17.37 -11.56
CA ASP A 195 14.01 -18.61 -12.21
C ASP A 195 12.91 -19.68 -12.15
N PRO A 196 12.47 -20.23 -13.30
CA PRO A 196 11.45 -21.28 -13.35
C PRO A 196 11.77 -22.48 -12.45
N GLU A 197 13.04 -22.86 -12.26
CA GLU A 197 13.43 -23.98 -11.39
C GLU A 197 13.08 -23.74 -9.92
N VAL A 198 13.09 -22.48 -9.47
CA VAL A 198 12.64 -22.11 -8.13
C VAL A 198 11.14 -22.31 -8.03
N LEU A 199 10.37 -21.85 -9.02
CA LEU A 199 8.91 -21.93 -9.00
C LEU A 199 8.38 -23.36 -9.18
N ILE A 200 9.02 -24.17 -10.02
CA ILE A 200 8.74 -25.61 -10.19
C ILE A 200 8.82 -26.32 -8.83
N LYS A 201 9.90 -26.09 -8.08
CA LYS A 201 10.11 -26.73 -6.77
C LYS A 201 9.22 -26.14 -5.68
N ALA A 202 9.05 -24.82 -5.66
CA ALA A 202 8.26 -24.12 -4.65
C ALA A 202 6.76 -24.43 -4.74
N PHE A 203 6.23 -24.49 -5.97
CA PHE A 203 4.80 -24.73 -6.22
C PHE A 203 4.49 -26.19 -6.57
N GLN A 204 5.51 -27.04 -6.74
CA GLN A 204 5.37 -28.45 -7.12
C GLN A 204 4.62 -28.63 -8.46
N LEU A 205 4.94 -27.75 -9.41
CA LEU A 205 4.31 -27.71 -10.74
C LEU A 205 5.30 -28.17 -11.81
N ASP A 206 4.79 -28.63 -12.94
CA ASP A 206 5.62 -28.89 -14.11
C ASP A 206 6.05 -27.58 -14.80
N LYS A 207 7.14 -27.65 -15.57
CA LYS A 207 7.70 -26.49 -16.27
C LYS A 207 6.69 -25.80 -17.18
N LYS A 208 5.86 -26.55 -17.91
CA LYS A 208 4.88 -25.97 -18.85
C LYS A 208 3.85 -25.13 -18.10
N THR A 209 3.42 -25.58 -16.93
CA THR A 209 2.51 -24.81 -16.07
C THR A 209 3.18 -23.53 -15.53
N VAL A 210 4.44 -23.60 -15.08
CA VAL A 210 5.18 -22.41 -14.63
C VAL A 210 5.39 -21.42 -15.77
N ASP A 211 5.84 -21.88 -16.94
CA ASP A 211 6.00 -21.05 -18.13
C ASP A 211 4.67 -20.38 -18.50
N TYR A 212 3.55 -21.12 -18.43
CA TYR A 212 2.22 -20.57 -18.67
C TYR A 212 1.87 -19.47 -17.67
N LEU A 213 2.08 -19.69 -16.36
CA LEU A 213 1.81 -18.69 -15.33
C LEU A 213 2.67 -17.43 -15.49
N GLN A 214 3.96 -17.58 -15.81
CA GLN A 214 4.86 -16.45 -16.07
C GLN A 214 4.52 -15.71 -17.37
N SER A 215 3.89 -16.39 -18.34
CA SER A 215 3.40 -15.74 -19.57
C SER A 215 2.10 -14.95 -19.38
N GLN A 216 1.41 -15.11 -18.25
CA GLN A 216 0.16 -14.39 -18.00
C GLN A 216 0.40 -12.91 -17.73
N LEU A 217 -0.53 -12.09 -18.19
CA LEU A 217 -0.63 -10.69 -17.78
C LEU A 217 -1.30 -10.62 -16.39
N TRP A 218 -0.46 -10.40 -15.39
CA TRP A 218 -0.84 -10.18 -14.01
C TRP A 218 -1.24 -8.71 -13.80
N TYR A 219 -2.50 -8.46 -13.48
CA TYR A 219 -3.08 -7.11 -13.46
C TYR A 219 -2.77 -6.38 -12.14
N ASN A 220 -2.35 -5.13 -12.23
CA ASN A 220 -2.27 -4.21 -11.09
C ASN A 220 -3.57 -3.41 -11.05
N ASN A 221 -4.36 -3.60 -10.00
CA ASN A 221 -5.60 -2.87 -9.74
C ASN A 221 -5.40 -1.63 -8.85
N HIS A 222 -4.16 -1.19 -8.64
CA HIS A 222 -3.82 0.02 -7.90
C HIS A 222 -3.22 1.06 -8.84
N ASN A 223 -3.49 2.34 -8.55
CA ASN A 223 -2.77 3.47 -9.12
C ASN A 223 -1.51 3.79 -8.33
#